data_AF-A0AAV7ZTQ9-F1
#
_entry.id   AF-A0AAV7ZTQ9-F1
#
_cell.length_a   1.000
_cell.length_b   1.000
_cell.length_c   1.000
_cell.angle_alpha   90.00
_cell.angle_beta   90.00
_cell.angle_gamma   90.00
#
_symmetry.space_group_name_H-M   'P 1'
#
loop_
_entity.id
_entity.type
_entity.pdbx_description
1 polymer ?
#
loop_
_entity_poly.entity_id
_entity_poly.type
_entity_poly.pdbx_seq_one_letter_code
_entity_poly.pdbx_strand_id
1 'polypeptide(L)'
;MIMENVEQTEDKNSINDRIEENEKYFSEMLNTISSRVYFSEYYEPPKVHQYMRKKEKKENKRIRDEIVKKNKTEHYDPTKAYTINQMKFIVEKQEKNKGKQQPSRKRKQMGGKKDLKKTVGKKNSNEKEGKDALSRNQKRKEKNKRQHKLKMIAKAKKIKKAKKEKKIQDRLDYQARHSSVKYSKIDFGKKNKTDVKKRSLKSQLKEAEQIQNKIKNGDGMNLDKDVKSKLMKNALKKVKGVKVKDDVKRIKKTMKRVQKKKEKSKKKWNERNKQQKKEQKERMKKREVNLKKKKTRGKK
;
A
#
# COMPACT_ATOMS: atom_id res chain seq x y z
N MET A 1 78.11 51.35 -52.80
CA MET A 1 77.07 51.60 -51.79
C MET A 1 75.97 50.58 -52.03
N ILE A 2 75.99 49.47 -51.31
CA ILE A 2 74.96 48.43 -51.37
C ILE A 2 74.16 48.60 -50.08
N MET A 3 72.89 49.01 -50.20
CA MET A 3 71.97 49.08 -49.07
C MET A 3 71.31 47.70 -48.94
N GLU A 4 71.69 46.95 -47.90
CA GLU A 4 70.98 45.76 -47.46
C GLU A 4 69.70 46.16 -46.72
N ASN A 5 68.55 45.91 -47.35
CA ASN A 5 67.25 45.94 -46.70
C ASN A 5 67.11 44.67 -45.85
N VAL A 6 67.21 44.83 -44.54
CA VAL A 6 66.88 43.77 -43.57
C VAL A 6 65.36 43.80 -43.37
N GLU A 7 64.64 42.92 -44.07
CA GLU A 7 63.22 42.64 -43.81
C GLU A 7 63.08 42.00 -42.43
N GLN A 8 62.45 42.72 -41.51
CA GLN A 8 62.00 42.17 -40.23
C GLN A 8 60.80 41.26 -40.49
N THR A 9 61.02 39.95 -40.40
CA THR A 9 59.94 38.97 -40.35
C THR A 9 59.23 39.11 -39.01
N GLU A 10 58.07 39.76 -38.99
CA GLU A 10 57.21 39.82 -37.83
C GLU A 10 56.80 38.39 -37.41
N ASP A 11 57.16 38.01 -36.19
CA ASP A 11 56.81 36.73 -35.59
C ASP A 11 55.29 36.60 -35.44
N LYS A 12 54.65 35.93 -36.42
CA LYS A 12 53.25 35.49 -36.42
C LYS A 12 52.97 34.38 -35.39
N ASN A 13 53.50 34.53 -34.18
CA ASN A 13 53.37 33.60 -33.07
C ASN A 13 52.76 34.28 -31.84
N SER A 14 51.97 35.33 -32.05
CA SER A 14 51.13 35.85 -30.98
C SER A 14 50.16 34.74 -30.54
N ILE A 15 50.09 34.53 -29.23
CA ILE A 15 49.20 33.53 -28.61
C ILE A 15 47.75 33.77 -29.06
N ASN A 16 47.37 35.02 -29.32
CA ASN A 16 46.03 35.38 -29.75
C ASN A 16 45.71 34.84 -31.15
N ASP A 17 46.66 34.88 -32.09
CA ASP A 17 46.46 34.37 -33.45
C ASP A 17 46.22 32.86 -33.42
N ARG A 18 46.94 32.15 -32.55
CA ARG A 18 46.74 30.70 -32.33
C ARG A 18 45.41 30.39 -31.67
N ILE A 19 44.89 31.28 -30.82
CA ILE A 19 43.57 31.10 -30.21
C ILE A 19 42.48 31.29 -31.29
N GLU A 20 42.59 32.31 -32.13
CA GLU A 20 41.62 32.55 -33.21
C GLU A 20 41.61 31.41 -34.24
N GLU A 21 42.77 30.86 -34.60
CA GLU A 21 42.84 29.68 -35.47
C GLU A 21 42.17 28.45 -34.85
N ASN A 22 42.38 28.22 -33.54
CA ASN A 22 41.74 27.13 -32.83
C ASN A 22 40.22 27.33 -32.71
N GLU A 23 39.73 28.56 -32.48
CA GLU A 23 38.29 28.84 -32.43
C GLU A 23 37.58 28.54 -33.75
N LYS A 24 38.21 28.88 -34.89
CA LYS A 24 37.70 28.53 -36.22
C LYS A 24 37.62 27.02 -36.40
N TYR A 25 38.67 26.30 -36.02
CA TYR A 25 38.69 24.84 -36.07
C TYR A 25 37.58 24.20 -35.22
N PHE A 26 37.40 24.67 -33.98
CA PHE A 26 36.34 24.15 -33.11
C PHE A 26 34.94 24.42 -33.68
N SER A 27 34.73 25.59 -34.28
CA SER A 27 33.44 25.95 -34.89
C SER A 27 33.13 25.06 -36.09
N GLU A 28 34.13 24.75 -36.92
CA GLU A 28 33.99 23.83 -38.06
C GLU A 28 33.75 22.38 -37.61
N MET A 29 34.42 21.95 -36.53
CA MET A 29 34.20 20.63 -35.91
C MET A 29 32.78 20.49 -35.34
N LEU A 30 32.25 21.55 -34.72
CA LEU A 30 30.88 21.56 -34.21
C LEU A 30 29.85 21.48 -35.34
N ASN A 31 30.14 22.09 -36.49
CA ASN A 31 29.25 22.06 -37.66
C ASN A 31 29.28 20.72 -38.44
N THR A 32 30.41 20.00 -38.41
CA THR A 32 30.52 18.68 -39.03
C THR A 32 29.82 17.59 -38.23
N ILE A 33 29.74 17.72 -36.91
CA ILE A 33 29.03 16.77 -36.07
C ILE A 33 27.52 17.07 -36.15
N SER A 34 26.76 16.13 -36.73
CA SER A 34 25.30 16.26 -36.86
C SER A 34 24.66 16.67 -35.54
N SER A 35 23.81 17.71 -35.57
CA SER A 35 23.05 18.22 -34.42
C SER A 35 22.24 17.15 -33.68
N ARG A 36 21.98 16.01 -34.33
CA ARG A 36 21.34 14.82 -33.76
C ARG A 36 22.15 14.16 -32.65
N VAL A 37 23.47 14.36 -32.63
CA VAL A 37 24.39 13.80 -31.63
C VAL A 37 24.40 14.65 -30.35
N TYR A 38 24.35 15.98 -30.47
CA TYR A 38 24.41 16.89 -29.32
C TYR A 38 23.09 16.98 -28.53
N PHE A 39 21.94 16.85 -29.19
CA PHE A 39 20.63 16.93 -28.52
C PHE A 39 20.02 15.57 -28.17
N SER A 40 20.83 14.55 -27.85
CA SER A 40 20.32 13.27 -27.32
C SER A 40 19.91 13.34 -25.84
N GLU A 41 19.61 14.52 -25.29
CA GLU A 41 19.08 14.72 -23.92
C GLU A 41 17.71 14.05 -23.68
N TYR A 42 17.13 13.41 -24.70
CA TYR A 42 16.11 12.38 -24.55
C TYR A 42 16.67 11.00 -24.91
N TYR A 43 17.73 10.57 -24.26
CA TYR A 43 17.98 9.16 -24.01
C TYR A 43 16.83 8.66 -23.10
N GLU A 44 15.63 8.51 -23.66
CA GLU A 44 14.68 7.55 -23.11
C GLU A 44 15.45 6.23 -23.14
N PRO A 45 15.81 5.64 -21.98
CA PRO A 45 16.57 4.40 -21.98
C PRO A 45 15.81 3.42 -22.86
N PRO A 46 16.49 2.79 -23.84
CA PRO A 46 15.81 1.99 -24.85
C PRO A 46 14.86 1.02 -24.15
N LYS A 47 13.67 0.80 -24.72
CA LYS A 47 12.57 0.00 -24.12
C LYS A 47 12.99 -1.39 -23.64
N VAL A 48 14.22 -1.83 -23.91
CA VAL A 48 14.99 -2.92 -23.29
C VAL A 48 14.69 -3.07 -21.80
N HIS A 49 14.66 -2.00 -20.99
CA HIS A 49 14.34 -2.14 -19.55
C HIS A 49 12.92 -2.64 -19.26
N GLN A 50 11.94 -2.39 -20.13
CA GLN A 50 10.60 -2.97 -19.97
C GLN A 50 10.57 -4.45 -20.36
N TYR A 51 11.34 -4.87 -21.38
CA TYR A 51 11.44 -6.26 -21.79
C TYR A 51 12.17 -7.11 -20.75
N MET A 52 13.28 -6.60 -20.19
CA MET A 52 14.02 -7.27 -19.11
C MET A 52 13.14 -7.47 -17.87
N ARG A 53 12.39 -6.44 -17.44
CA ARG A 53 11.45 -6.57 -16.31
C ARG A 53 10.32 -7.57 -16.55
N LYS A 54 9.92 -7.83 -17.80
CA LYS A 54 8.91 -8.84 -18.13
C LYS A 54 9.50 -10.25 -18.10
N LYS A 55 10.73 -10.44 -18.60
CA LYS A 55 11.46 -11.71 -18.53
C LYS A 55 11.74 -12.10 -17.07
N GLU A 56 12.29 -11.19 -16.27
CA GLU A 56 12.59 -11.40 -14.85
C GLU A 56 11.34 -11.76 -14.02
N LYS A 57 10.18 -11.16 -14.33
CA LYS A 57 8.91 -11.52 -13.68
C LYS A 57 8.39 -12.90 -14.07
N LYS A 58 8.60 -13.33 -15.32
CA LYS A 58 8.22 -14.68 -15.78
C LYS A 58 9.11 -15.73 -15.13
N GLU A 59 10.41 -15.47 -15.04
CA GLU A 59 11.40 -16.34 -14.42
C GLU A 59 11.17 -16.49 -12.91
N ASN A 60 10.98 -15.38 -12.20
CA ASN A 60 10.60 -15.41 -10.78
C ASN A 60 9.28 -16.16 -10.51
N LYS A 61 8.35 -16.16 -11.47
CA LYS A 61 7.11 -16.95 -11.37
C LYS A 61 7.41 -18.45 -11.55
N ARG A 62 8.23 -18.83 -12.54
CA ARG A 62 8.65 -20.23 -12.75
C ARG A 62 9.37 -20.79 -11.52
N ILE A 63 10.33 -20.05 -10.96
CA ILE A 63 11.06 -20.42 -9.73
C ILE A 63 10.08 -20.65 -8.57
N ARG A 64 9.10 -19.76 -8.38
CA ARG A 64 8.07 -19.95 -7.33
C ARG A 64 7.21 -21.18 -7.57
N ASP A 65 6.77 -21.39 -8.79
CA ASP A 65 5.92 -22.54 -9.13
C ASP A 65 6.68 -23.86 -8.94
N GLU A 66 7.99 -23.89 -9.25
CA GLU A 66 8.89 -25.02 -8.97
C GLU A 66 9.10 -25.26 -7.47
N ILE A 67 9.34 -24.21 -6.67
CA ILE A 67 9.43 -24.33 -5.21
C ILE A 67 8.13 -24.88 -4.64
N VAL A 68 6.98 -24.39 -5.11
CA VAL A 68 5.67 -24.90 -4.66
C VAL A 68 5.46 -26.35 -5.07
N LYS A 69 5.89 -26.75 -6.27
CA LYS A 69 5.85 -28.16 -6.71
C LYS A 69 6.76 -29.03 -5.83
N LYS A 70 8.02 -28.63 -5.62
CA LYS A 70 8.98 -29.32 -4.73
C LYS A 70 8.43 -29.46 -3.31
N ASN A 71 7.91 -28.39 -2.73
CA ASN A 71 7.31 -28.45 -1.39
C ASN A 71 6.09 -29.37 -1.32
N LYS A 72 5.28 -29.44 -2.40
CA LYS A 72 4.15 -30.37 -2.45
C LYS A 72 4.64 -31.81 -2.55
N THR A 73 5.60 -32.11 -3.43
CA THR A 73 6.15 -33.46 -3.55
C THR A 73 6.84 -33.90 -2.27
N GLU A 74 7.60 -33.01 -1.61
CA GLU A 74 8.25 -33.29 -0.32
C GLU A 74 7.26 -33.44 0.84
N HIS A 75 6.10 -32.76 0.78
CA HIS A 75 5.06 -32.93 1.80
C HIS A 75 4.41 -34.32 1.76
N TYR A 76 4.41 -34.98 0.60
CA TYR A 76 3.82 -36.30 0.39
C TYR A 76 4.87 -37.42 0.36
N ASP A 77 6.14 -37.11 0.57
CA ASP A 77 7.21 -38.09 0.62
C ASP A 77 7.33 -38.66 2.05
N PRO A 78 6.96 -39.94 2.29
CA PRO A 78 7.02 -40.55 3.62
C PRO A 78 8.46 -40.72 4.12
N THR A 79 9.46 -40.67 3.23
CA THR A 79 10.89 -40.75 3.62
C THR A 79 11.39 -39.44 4.23
N LYS A 80 10.87 -38.30 3.78
CA LYS A 80 11.13 -36.96 4.32
C LYS A 80 10.11 -36.59 5.39
N ALA A 81 9.79 -37.53 6.28
CA ALA A 81 8.84 -37.33 7.37
C ALA A 81 9.22 -36.09 8.18
N TYR A 82 8.52 -34.97 7.91
CA TYR A 82 8.62 -33.76 8.70
C TYR A 82 8.40 -34.15 10.16
N THR A 83 9.45 -34.04 10.97
CA THR A 83 9.40 -34.40 12.38
C THR A 83 8.22 -33.68 13.01
N ILE A 84 7.44 -34.36 13.85
CA ILE A 84 6.20 -33.85 14.46
C ILE A 84 6.36 -32.41 15.02
N ASN A 85 7.58 -32.06 15.46
CA ASN A 85 7.96 -30.72 15.93
C ASN A 85 7.90 -29.62 14.85
N GLN A 86 8.26 -29.91 13.60
CA GLN A 86 8.16 -28.95 12.48
C GLN A 86 6.70 -28.72 12.06
N MET A 87 5.84 -29.75 12.13
CA MET A 87 4.40 -29.60 11.91
C MET A 87 3.73 -28.75 13.00
N LYS A 88 4.12 -28.95 14.28
CA LYS A 88 3.66 -28.09 15.40
C LYS A 88 4.02 -26.62 15.17
N PHE A 89 5.22 -26.34 14.67
CA PHE A 89 5.68 -24.96 14.38
C PHE A 89 4.87 -24.29 13.25
N ILE A 90 4.47 -25.05 12.23
CA ILE A 90 3.63 -24.55 11.13
C ILE A 90 2.20 -24.28 11.61
N VAL A 91 1.60 -25.16 12.42
CA VAL A 91 0.27 -24.97 13.00
C VAL A 91 0.25 -23.75 13.92
N GLU A 92 1.26 -23.60 14.79
CA GLU A 92 1.37 -22.47 15.71
C GLU A 92 1.54 -21.12 14.97
N LYS A 93 2.25 -21.08 13.84
CA LYS A 93 2.35 -19.89 12.98
C LYS A 93 1.03 -19.54 12.30
N GLN A 94 0.22 -20.55 11.93
CA GLN A 94 -1.10 -20.31 11.33
C GLN A 94 -2.12 -19.80 12.35
N GLU A 95 -2.06 -20.25 13.60
CA GLU A 95 -2.92 -19.78 14.69
C GLU A 95 -2.61 -18.35 15.12
N LYS A 96 -1.32 -17.99 15.22
CA LYS A 96 -0.88 -16.61 15.51
C LYS A 96 -1.33 -15.60 14.43
N ASN A 97 -1.54 -16.05 13.18
CA ASN A 97 -2.07 -15.23 12.10
C ASN A 97 -3.61 -15.15 12.06
N LYS A 98 -4.33 -16.13 12.62
CA LYS A 98 -5.80 -16.08 12.75
C LYS A 98 -6.27 -15.16 13.90
N GLY A 99 -5.42 -14.90 14.90
CA GLY A 99 -5.68 -14.00 16.03
C GLY A 99 -5.81 -12.50 15.73
N LYS A 100 -5.63 -12.06 14.46
CA LYS A 100 -5.81 -10.66 14.03
C LYS A 100 -7.08 -10.40 13.21
N GLN A 101 -7.99 -11.38 13.10
CA GLN A 101 -9.32 -11.12 12.54
C GLN A 101 -10.24 -10.55 13.64
N GLN A 102 -10.69 -9.32 13.44
CA GLN A 102 -11.68 -8.69 14.31
C GLN A 102 -12.94 -9.56 14.43
N PRO A 103 -13.64 -9.54 15.58
CA PRO A 103 -14.87 -10.29 15.76
C PRO A 103 -15.92 -9.82 14.75
N SER A 104 -16.26 -10.70 13.80
CA SER A 104 -17.39 -10.51 12.90
C SER A 104 -18.65 -10.33 13.73
N ARG A 105 -19.26 -9.15 13.64
CA ARG A 105 -20.56 -8.83 14.24
C ARG A 105 -21.56 -9.93 13.88
N LYS A 106 -22.09 -10.62 14.91
CA LYS A 106 -23.25 -11.52 14.80
C LYS A 106 -24.39 -10.75 14.13
N ARG A 107 -24.67 -11.08 12.87
CA ARG A 107 -25.82 -10.61 12.12
C ARG A 107 -27.04 -11.29 12.72
N LYS A 108 -27.81 -10.57 13.53
CA LYS A 108 -29.14 -11.00 13.98
C LYS A 108 -29.97 -11.30 12.74
N GLN A 109 -30.45 -12.54 12.62
CA GLN A 109 -31.49 -12.90 11.68
C GLN A 109 -32.77 -12.18 12.13
N MET A 110 -33.24 -11.22 11.33
CA MET A 110 -34.60 -10.71 11.43
C MET A 110 -35.49 -11.77 10.77
N GLY A 111 -36.04 -12.66 11.59
CA GLY A 111 -37.18 -13.48 11.20
C GLY A 111 -38.42 -12.60 11.20
N GLY A 112 -38.90 -12.24 10.01
CA GLY A 112 -40.20 -11.62 9.82
C GLY A 112 -41.17 -12.68 9.31
N LYS A 113 -41.92 -13.31 10.22
CA LYS A 113 -43.23 -13.89 9.92
C LYS A 113 -44.22 -13.12 10.78
N LYS A 114 -45.03 -12.29 10.12
CA LYS A 114 -46.19 -11.63 10.70
C LYS A 114 -47.34 -12.63 10.60
N ASP A 115 -47.65 -13.31 11.69
CA ASP A 115 -48.96 -13.91 11.87
C ASP A 115 -49.70 -13.04 12.88
N LEU A 116 -50.67 -12.28 12.35
CA LEU A 116 -51.69 -11.58 13.13
C LEU A 116 -52.57 -12.65 13.78
N LYS A 117 -52.51 -12.78 15.11
CA LYS A 117 -53.65 -13.27 15.89
C LYS A 117 -53.88 -12.36 17.09
N LYS A 118 -55.12 -11.88 17.14
CA LYS A 118 -55.76 -11.10 18.20
C LYS A 118 -55.66 -11.84 19.53
N THR A 119 -55.33 -11.13 20.60
CA THR A 119 -55.85 -11.43 21.94
C THR A 119 -56.09 -10.11 22.68
N VAL A 120 -57.35 -9.78 22.81
CA VAL A 120 -57.91 -8.84 23.77
C VAL A 120 -57.72 -9.43 25.17
N GLY A 121 -57.32 -8.61 26.13
CA GLY A 121 -57.36 -8.95 27.56
C GLY A 121 -56.01 -8.93 28.26
N LYS A 122 -55.70 -7.80 28.91
CA LYS A 122 -55.00 -7.66 30.21
C LYS A 122 -54.57 -6.21 30.41
N LYS A 123 -55.50 -5.38 30.90
CA LYS A 123 -55.16 -4.18 31.67
C LYS A 123 -55.09 -4.65 33.12
N ASN A 124 -53.90 -4.56 33.75
CA ASN A 124 -53.58 -4.70 35.19
C ASN A 124 -52.27 -5.48 35.50
N SER A 125 -51.22 -5.35 34.67
CA SER A 125 -49.86 -5.85 35.01
C SER A 125 -48.74 -4.78 34.98
N ASN A 126 -49.09 -3.51 34.73
CA ASN A 126 -48.10 -2.47 34.40
C ASN A 126 -47.22 -1.98 35.57
N GLU A 127 -47.56 -2.25 36.83
CA GLU A 127 -46.73 -1.79 37.96
C GLU A 127 -45.66 -2.79 38.42
N LYS A 128 -45.88 -4.11 38.26
CA LYS A 128 -44.86 -5.12 38.60
C LYS A 128 -43.76 -5.23 37.53
N GLU A 129 -44.05 -4.96 36.26
CA GLU A 129 -43.04 -5.01 35.19
C GLU A 129 -42.04 -3.83 35.24
N GLY A 130 -42.44 -2.68 35.77
CA GLY A 130 -41.57 -1.49 35.91
C GLY A 130 -40.41 -1.68 36.88
N LYS A 131 -40.65 -2.35 38.03
CA LYS A 131 -39.61 -2.62 39.05
C LYS A 131 -38.56 -3.62 38.55
N ASP A 132 -38.97 -4.63 37.79
CA ASP A 132 -38.07 -5.60 37.16
C ASP A 132 -37.23 -5.00 36.03
N ALA A 133 -37.80 -4.08 35.25
CA ALA A 133 -37.08 -3.38 34.18
C ALA A 133 -35.96 -2.49 34.74
N LEU A 134 -36.20 -1.80 35.87
CA LEU A 134 -35.20 -0.97 36.55
C LEU A 134 -34.03 -1.82 37.10
N SER A 135 -34.33 -2.95 37.75
CA SER A 135 -33.31 -3.90 38.25
C SER A 135 -32.45 -4.47 37.12
N ARG A 136 -33.06 -4.85 35.98
CA ARG A 136 -32.33 -5.32 34.79
C ARG A 136 -31.41 -4.24 34.20
N ASN A 137 -31.84 -2.99 34.17
CA ASN A 137 -31.02 -1.89 33.68
C ASN A 137 -29.83 -1.56 34.61
N GLN A 138 -30.01 -1.63 35.92
CA GLN A 138 -28.93 -1.48 36.89
C GLN A 138 -27.89 -2.61 36.76
N LYS A 139 -28.32 -3.87 36.71
CA LYS A 139 -27.43 -5.03 36.49
C LYS A 139 -26.64 -4.92 35.17
N ARG A 140 -27.27 -4.38 34.11
CA ARG A 140 -26.62 -4.15 32.82
C ARG A 140 -25.57 -3.03 32.87
N LYS A 141 -25.85 -1.92 33.56
CA LYS A 141 -24.88 -0.84 33.80
C LYS A 141 -23.68 -1.35 34.59
N GLU A 142 -23.89 -2.16 35.63
CA GLU A 142 -22.82 -2.71 36.46
C GLU A 142 -21.95 -3.71 35.66
N LYS A 143 -22.56 -4.60 34.87
CA LYS A 143 -21.84 -5.53 33.98
C LYS A 143 -20.96 -4.78 32.97
N ASN A 144 -21.46 -3.68 32.42
CA ASN A 144 -20.70 -2.84 31.49
C ASN A 144 -19.52 -2.14 32.21
N LYS A 145 -19.71 -1.62 33.43
CA LYS A 145 -18.63 -1.05 34.25
C LYS A 145 -17.54 -2.08 34.55
N ARG A 146 -17.91 -3.30 34.96
CA ARG A 146 -16.97 -4.41 35.21
C ARG A 146 -16.18 -4.79 33.95
N GLN A 147 -16.86 -4.92 32.79
CA GLN A 147 -16.19 -5.20 31.52
C GLN A 147 -15.22 -4.08 31.09
N HIS A 148 -15.58 -2.81 31.33
CA HIS A 148 -14.70 -1.68 31.05
C HIS A 148 -13.44 -1.72 31.94
N LYS A 149 -13.61 -1.97 33.25
CA LYS A 149 -12.49 -2.09 34.21
C LYS A 149 -11.53 -3.23 33.80
N LEU A 150 -12.06 -4.39 33.43
CA LEU A 150 -11.26 -5.52 32.94
C LEU A 150 -10.48 -5.17 31.66
N LYS A 151 -11.09 -4.44 30.71
CA LYS A 151 -10.40 -3.97 29.50
C LYS A 151 -9.27 -3.00 29.82
N MET A 152 -9.45 -2.11 30.80
CA MET A 152 -8.40 -1.19 31.24
C MET A 152 -7.23 -1.91 31.92
N ILE A 153 -7.52 -2.89 32.79
CA ILE A 153 -6.49 -3.73 33.43
C ILE A 153 -5.71 -4.52 32.37
N ALA A 154 -6.38 -5.11 31.37
CA ALA A 154 -5.72 -5.83 30.29
C ALA A 154 -4.82 -4.92 29.43
N LYS A 155 -5.26 -3.69 29.14
CA LYS A 155 -4.43 -2.68 28.45
C LYS A 155 -3.19 -2.31 29.28
N ALA A 156 -3.36 -2.05 30.58
CA ALA A 156 -2.26 -1.74 31.48
C ALA A 156 -1.22 -2.87 31.56
N LYS A 157 -1.68 -4.13 31.66
CA LYS A 157 -0.78 -5.31 31.63
C LYS A 157 0.00 -5.41 30.31
N LYS A 158 -0.63 -5.15 29.16
CA LYS A 158 0.06 -5.13 27.85
C LYS A 158 1.12 -4.04 27.76
N ILE A 159 0.82 -2.84 28.26
CA ILE A 159 1.80 -1.73 28.28
C ILE A 159 2.99 -2.07 29.19
N LYS A 160 2.75 -2.63 30.38
CA LYS A 160 3.84 -3.07 31.28
C LYS A 160 4.71 -4.16 30.65
N LYS A 161 4.10 -5.13 29.94
CA LYS A 161 4.85 -6.18 29.21
C LYS A 161 5.71 -5.59 28.09
N ALA A 162 5.15 -4.69 27.28
CA ALA A 162 5.90 -4.03 26.19
C ALA A 162 7.08 -3.18 26.71
N LYS A 163 6.91 -2.49 27.85
CA LYS A 163 8.01 -1.75 28.50
C LYS A 163 9.13 -2.67 29.00
N LYS A 164 8.79 -3.85 29.54
CA LYS A 164 9.79 -4.86 29.96
C LYS A 164 10.55 -5.44 28.76
N GLU A 165 9.84 -5.80 27.68
CA GLU A 165 10.45 -6.30 26.44
C GLU A 165 11.39 -5.26 25.82
N LYS A 166 11.01 -3.97 25.79
CA LYS A 166 11.87 -2.90 25.30
C LYS A 166 13.14 -2.74 26.13
N LYS A 167 13.06 -2.80 27.47
CA LYS A 167 14.25 -2.76 28.34
C LYS A 167 15.21 -3.93 28.11
N ILE A 168 14.69 -5.13 27.82
CA ILE A 168 15.52 -6.31 27.49
C ILE A 168 16.22 -6.10 26.14
N GLN A 169 15.48 -5.59 25.14
CA GLN A 169 16.04 -5.26 23.83
C GLN A 169 17.16 -4.22 23.94
N ASP A 170 16.94 -3.14 24.70
CA ASP A 170 17.94 -2.08 24.87
C ASP A 170 19.21 -2.60 25.58
N ARG A 171 19.09 -3.57 26.51
CA ARG A 171 20.23 -4.21 27.19
C ARG A 171 21.00 -5.16 26.26
N LEU A 172 20.30 -5.91 25.41
CA LEU A 172 20.92 -6.77 24.38
C LEU A 172 21.64 -5.94 23.32
N ASP A 173 21.03 -4.83 22.88
CA ASP A 173 21.66 -3.90 21.92
C ASP A 173 22.90 -3.22 22.52
N TYR A 174 22.91 -2.95 23.84
CA TYR A 174 24.08 -2.43 24.54
C TYR A 174 25.21 -3.45 24.62
N GLN A 175 24.91 -4.71 24.98
CA GLN A 175 25.92 -5.79 24.95
C GLN A 175 26.47 -6.03 23.55
N ALA A 176 25.62 -6.02 22.52
CA ALA A 176 26.02 -6.16 21.11
C ALA A 176 26.78 -4.94 20.54
N ARG A 177 26.86 -3.82 21.27
CA ARG A 177 27.72 -2.68 20.92
C ARG A 177 29.11 -2.78 21.54
N HIS A 178 29.26 -3.51 22.65
CA HIS A 178 30.51 -3.60 23.39
C HIS A 178 31.24 -4.94 23.24
N SER A 179 30.61 -5.98 22.69
CA SER A 179 31.30 -7.23 22.34
C SER A 179 31.40 -7.45 20.83
N SER A 180 32.65 -7.52 20.36
CA SER A 180 33.11 -8.10 19.10
C SER A 180 32.86 -7.33 17.79
N VAL A 181 33.98 -7.17 17.08
CA VAL A 181 34.19 -6.86 15.66
C VAL A 181 32.95 -7.15 14.79
N LYS A 182 32.25 -6.08 14.40
CA LYS A 182 31.13 -6.16 13.46
C LYS A 182 31.70 -6.23 12.04
N TYR A 183 31.70 -7.43 11.46
CA TYR A 183 31.67 -7.56 10.01
C TYR A 183 30.51 -6.70 9.50
N SER A 184 30.85 -5.66 8.74
CA SER A 184 29.95 -4.64 8.23
C SER A 184 28.86 -5.28 7.39
N LYS A 185 27.72 -5.62 8.01
CA LYS A 185 26.45 -5.66 7.31
C LYS A 185 26.26 -4.27 6.74
N ILE A 186 26.37 -4.15 5.43
CA ILE A 186 26.03 -2.96 4.65
C ILE A 186 24.68 -2.46 5.17
N ASP A 187 24.73 -1.45 6.03
CA ASP A 187 23.55 -0.76 6.52
C ASP A 187 23.03 0.03 5.33
N PHE A 188 22.11 -0.58 4.57
CA PHE A 188 21.27 0.14 3.63
C PHE A 188 20.47 1.13 4.46
N GLY A 189 21.04 2.33 4.63
CA GLY A 189 20.61 3.34 5.57
C GLY A 189 19.09 3.35 5.66
N LYS A 190 18.57 3.07 6.87
CA LYS A 190 17.16 3.26 7.21
C LYS A 190 16.87 4.73 6.94
N LYS A 191 16.49 5.06 5.70
CA LYS A 191 16.00 6.37 5.33
C LYS A 191 14.81 6.58 6.26
N ASN A 192 14.96 7.45 7.25
CA ASN A 192 13.89 7.95 8.08
C ASN A 192 12.94 8.73 7.16
N LYS A 193 12.21 8.01 6.31
CA LYS A 193 11.05 8.51 5.61
C LYS A 193 10.05 8.71 6.72
N THR A 194 10.04 9.90 7.30
CA THR A 194 8.84 10.39 7.97
C THR A 194 7.71 10.12 6.98
N ASP A 195 6.81 9.20 7.33
CA ASP A 195 5.71 8.81 6.46
C ASP A 195 4.79 10.03 6.34
N VAL A 196 5.12 10.93 5.41
CA VAL A 196 4.27 12.05 5.03
C VAL A 196 3.02 11.40 4.49
N LYS A 197 1.97 11.37 5.32
CA LYS A 197 0.69 10.76 5.00
C LYS A 197 0.21 11.37 3.69
N LYS A 198 0.20 10.56 2.63
CA LYS A 198 -0.23 11.00 1.31
C LYS A 198 -1.66 11.50 1.43
N ARG A 199 -1.90 12.79 1.13
CA ARG A 199 -3.25 13.38 1.13
C ARG A 199 -4.18 12.53 0.25
N SER A 200 -5.44 12.41 0.68
CA SER A 200 -6.47 11.72 -0.10
C SER A 200 -6.68 12.42 -1.44
N LEU A 201 -6.89 11.65 -2.53
CA LEU A 201 -7.21 12.20 -3.86
C LEU A 201 -8.41 13.15 -3.83
N LYS A 202 -9.37 12.94 -2.91
CA LYS A 202 -10.53 13.82 -2.73
C LYS A 202 -10.14 15.20 -2.17
N SER A 203 -9.22 15.23 -1.20
CA SER A 203 -8.74 16.49 -0.62
C SER A 203 -7.88 17.25 -1.63
N GLN A 204 -7.03 16.54 -2.39
CA GLN A 204 -6.26 17.14 -3.49
C GLN A 204 -7.18 17.75 -4.56
N LEU A 205 -8.27 17.06 -4.91
CA LEU A 205 -9.25 17.58 -5.86
C LEU A 205 -9.93 18.84 -5.35
N LYS A 206 -10.38 18.85 -4.09
CA LYS A 206 -11.02 20.02 -3.48
C LYS A 206 -10.08 21.23 -3.42
N GLU A 207 -8.83 21.01 -2.99
CA GLU A 207 -7.81 22.07 -2.94
C GLU A 207 -7.52 22.62 -4.34
N ALA A 208 -7.36 21.74 -5.34
CA ALA A 208 -7.11 22.14 -6.71
C ALA A 208 -8.29 22.89 -7.34
N GLU A 209 -9.53 22.46 -7.08
CA GLU A 209 -10.74 23.15 -7.55
C GLU A 209 -10.90 24.53 -6.88
N GLN A 210 -10.63 24.63 -5.58
CA GLN A 210 -10.66 25.91 -4.87
C GLN A 210 -9.63 26.90 -5.44
N ILE A 211 -8.40 26.44 -5.68
CA ILE A 211 -7.35 27.28 -6.29
C ILE A 211 -7.77 27.68 -7.72
N GLN A 212 -8.26 26.72 -8.51
CA GLN A 212 -8.68 27.01 -9.88
C GLN A 212 -9.86 27.99 -9.94
N ASN A 213 -10.83 27.88 -9.04
CA ASN A 213 -11.96 28.81 -8.95
C ASN A 213 -11.52 30.19 -8.49
N LYS A 214 -10.62 30.28 -7.50
CA LYS A 214 -10.05 31.57 -7.07
C LYS A 214 -9.27 32.27 -8.19
N ILE A 215 -8.55 31.51 -9.02
CA ILE A 215 -7.83 32.06 -10.19
C ILE A 215 -8.81 32.52 -11.27
N LYS A 216 -9.90 31.78 -11.50
CA LYS A 216 -10.91 32.15 -12.49
C LYS A 216 -11.73 33.37 -12.10
N ASN A 217 -11.98 33.54 -10.81
CA ASN A 217 -12.85 34.60 -10.29
C ASN A 217 -12.08 35.85 -9.84
N GLY A 218 -10.74 35.79 -9.75
CA GLY A 218 -9.92 36.92 -9.35
C GLY A 218 -9.33 37.62 -10.56
N ASP A 219 -9.35 38.95 -10.57
CA ASP A 219 -8.64 39.75 -11.57
C ASP A 219 -7.14 39.46 -11.47
N GLY A 220 -6.49 39.21 -12.61
CA GLY A 220 -5.13 38.67 -12.68
C GLY A 220 -4.08 39.43 -11.86
N MET A 221 -4.30 40.73 -11.60
CA MET A 221 -3.44 41.58 -10.77
C MET A 221 -3.74 41.43 -9.26
N ASN A 222 -5.00 41.24 -8.85
CA ASN A 222 -5.47 41.18 -7.46
C ASN A 222 -5.76 39.76 -6.94
N LEU A 223 -5.04 38.77 -7.45
CA LEU A 223 -5.06 37.43 -6.87
C LEU A 223 -4.64 37.45 -5.38
N ASP A 224 -5.47 36.86 -4.53
CA ASP A 224 -5.20 36.60 -3.10
C ASP A 224 -3.73 36.26 -2.85
N LYS A 225 -3.07 36.95 -1.90
CA LYS A 225 -1.67 36.69 -1.49
C LYS A 225 -1.43 35.20 -1.16
N ASP A 226 -2.44 34.55 -0.58
CA ASP A 226 -2.43 33.12 -0.27
C ASP A 226 -2.39 32.21 -1.50
N VAL A 227 -3.09 32.57 -2.56
CA VAL A 227 -3.10 31.78 -3.81
C VAL A 227 -1.78 31.96 -4.53
N LYS A 228 -1.29 33.21 -4.65
CA LYS A 228 0.03 33.52 -5.23
C LYS A 228 1.14 32.76 -4.49
N SER A 229 1.15 32.80 -3.15
CA SER A 229 2.17 32.09 -2.36
C SER A 229 2.12 30.57 -2.53
N LYS A 230 0.92 29.97 -2.67
CA LYS A 230 0.76 28.53 -2.95
C LYS A 230 1.27 28.16 -4.34
N LEU A 231 0.95 28.96 -5.36
CA LEU A 231 1.45 28.76 -6.72
C LEU A 231 2.97 28.84 -6.78
N MET A 232 3.56 29.86 -6.15
CA MET A 232 5.01 30.04 -6.06
C MET A 232 5.68 28.87 -5.33
N LYS A 233 5.14 28.44 -4.17
CA LYS A 233 5.62 27.26 -3.44
C LYS A 233 5.54 25.98 -4.28
N ASN A 234 4.51 25.84 -5.12
CA ASN A 234 4.38 24.69 -6.01
C ASN A 234 5.37 24.77 -7.19
N ALA A 235 5.64 25.95 -7.73
CA ALA A 235 6.70 26.16 -8.73
C ALA A 235 8.08 25.80 -8.16
N LEU A 236 8.43 26.30 -6.97
CA LEU A 236 9.68 25.95 -6.27
C LEU A 236 9.81 24.45 -6.01
N LYS A 237 8.71 23.76 -5.67
CA LYS A 237 8.69 22.30 -5.54
C LYS A 237 8.97 21.60 -6.86
N LYS A 238 8.39 22.06 -7.97
CA LYS A 238 8.65 21.51 -9.31
C LYS A 238 10.12 21.67 -9.69
N VAL A 239 10.71 22.84 -9.46
CA VAL A 239 12.16 23.11 -9.67
C VAL A 239 13.01 22.17 -8.83
N LYS A 240 12.64 21.93 -7.56
CA LYS A 240 13.28 20.94 -6.69
C LYS A 240 13.03 19.46 -7.10
N GLY A 241 12.41 19.20 -8.24
CA GLY A 241 12.08 17.85 -8.73
C GLY A 241 10.93 17.15 -8.00
N VAL A 242 10.22 17.84 -7.11
CA VAL A 242 9.06 17.28 -6.40
C VAL A 242 7.85 17.27 -7.32
N LYS A 243 7.32 16.07 -7.60
CA LYS A 243 6.14 15.88 -8.47
C LYS A 243 4.87 16.42 -7.81
N VAL A 244 4.48 17.64 -8.18
CA VAL A 244 3.23 18.28 -7.74
C VAL A 244 2.05 17.82 -8.60
N LYS A 245 0.89 17.53 -7.99
CA LYS A 245 -0.32 17.01 -8.66
C LYS A 245 -1.49 17.98 -8.46
N ASP A 246 -1.52 19.03 -9.27
CA ASP A 246 -2.53 20.10 -9.12
C ASP A 246 -3.60 20.08 -10.22
N ASP A 247 -3.41 19.29 -11.30
CA ASP A 247 -4.35 19.27 -12.43
C ASP A 247 -5.70 18.61 -12.06
N VAL A 248 -6.76 19.41 -11.93
CA VAL A 248 -8.13 18.95 -11.61
C VAL A 248 -8.59 17.84 -12.57
N LYS A 249 -8.40 18.03 -13.89
CA LYS A 249 -8.78 17.04 -14.92
C LYS A 249 -8.04 15.70 -14.70
N ARG A 250 -6.75 15.73 -14.35
CA ARG A 250 -5.92 14.54 -14.13
C ARG A 250 -6.28 13.82 -12.83
N ILE A 251 -6.58 14.58 -11.76
CA ILE A 251 -7.04 14.03 -10.49
C ILE A 251 -8.41 13.35 -10.67
N LYS A 252 -9.36 13.99 -11.38
CA LYS A 252 -10.66 13.40 -11.74
C LYS A 252 -10.50 12.10 -12.52
N LYS A 253 -9.66 12.07 -13.57
CA LYS A 253 -9.36 10.85 -14.34
C LYS A 253 -8.78 9.74 -13.44
N THR A 254 -7.88 10.09 -12.51
CA THR A 254 -7.30 9.14 -11.56
C THR A 254 -8.36 8.57 -10.62
N MET A 255 -9.25 9.41 -10.09
CA MET A 255 -10.38 8.95 -9.26
C MET A 255 -11.30 7.98 -10.00
N LYS A 256 -11.68 8.28 -11.25
CA LYS A 256 -12.49 7.37 -12.09
C LYS A 256 -11.81 6.02 -12.30
N ARG A 257 -10.49 6.01 -12.54
CA ARG A 257 -9.72 4.74 -12.67
C ARG A 257 -9.73 3.94 -11.37
N VAL A 258 -9.60 4.60 -10.22
CA VAL A 258 -9.68 3.93 -8.90
C VAL A 258 -11.08 3.34 -8.67
N GLN A 259 -12.15 4.07 -9.01
CA GLN A 259 -13.52 3.57 -8.91
C GLN A 259 -13.74 2.34 -9.81
N LYS A 260 -13.36 2.41 -11.09
CA LYS A 260 -13.43 1.25 -12.01
C LYS A 260 -12.65 0.04 -11.49
N LYS A 261 -11.48 0.24 -10.89
CA LYS A 261 -10.71 -0.84 -10.23
C LYS A 261 -11.47 -1.47 -9.06
N LYS A 262 -12.10 -0.64 -8.21
CA LYS A 262 -12.93 -1.11 -7.10
C LYS A 262 -14.17 -1.88 -7.58
N GLU A 263 -14.83 -1.40 -8.63
CA GLU A 263 -15.97 -2.09 -9.24
C GLU A 263 -15.57 -3.45 -9.81
N LYS A 264 -14.46 -3.53 -10.58
CA LYS A 264 -13.93 -4.80 -11.07
C LYS A 264 -13.60 -5.76 -9.91
N SER A 265 -12.99 -5.25 -8.84
CA SER A 265 -12.72 -6.03 -7.64
C SER A 265 -14.00 -6.52 -6.96
N LYS A 266 -15.04 -5.67 -6.87
CA LYS A 266 -16.34 -6.01 -6.29
C LYS A 266 -17.06 -7.07 -7.11
N LYS A 267 -17.05 -6.97 -8.44
CA LYS A 267 -17.60 -7.97 -9.37
C LYS A 267 -16.94 -9.34 -9.17
N LYS A 268 -15.60 -9.40 -9.20
CA LYS A 268 -14.83 -10.64 -8.98
C LYS A 268 -15.10 -11.25 -7.59
N TRP A 269 -15.21 -10.43 -6.56
CA TRP A 269 -15.52 -10.91 -5.21
C TRP A 269 -16.93 -11.49 -5.13
N ASN A 270 -17.91 -10.83 -5.74
CA ASN A 270 -19.29 -11.31 -5.79
C ASN A 270 -19.41 -12.62 -6.56
N GLU A 271 -18.67 -12.77 -7.66
CA GLU A 271 -18.61 -13.99 -8.46
C GLU A 271 -18.06 -15.16 -7.65
N ARG A 272 -16.93 -14.97 -6.95
CA ARG A 272 -16.37 -15.98 -6.03
C ARG A 272 -17.38 -16.39 -4.95
N ASN A 273 -18.07 -15.43 -4.35
CA ASN A 273 -19.08 -15.72 -3.33
C ASN A 273 -20.29 -16.48 -3.91
N LYS A 274 -20.70 -16.18 -5.15
CA LYS A 274 -21.77 -16.91 -5.84
C LYS A 274 -21.33 -18.35 -6.13
N GLN A 275 -20.12 -18.54 -6.62
CA GLN A 275 -19.55 -19.86 -6.88
C GLN A 275 -19.47 -20.69 -5.60
N GLN A 276 -18.93 -20.13 -4.51
CA GLN A 276 -18.84 -20.80 -3.22
C GLN A 276 -20.23 -21.21 -2.69
N LYS A 277 -21.26 -20.35 -2.86
CA LYS A 277 -22.64 -20.70 -2.50
C LYS A 277 -23.23 -21.80 -3.37
N LYS A 278 -22.93 -21.83 -4.67
CA LYS A 278 -23.37 -22.91 -5.57
C LYS A 278 -22.76 -24.23 -5.16
N GLU A 279 -21.43 -24.27 -4.97
CA GLU A 279 -20.71 -25.46 -4.51
C GLU A 279 -21.23 -25.97 -3.16
N GLN A 280 -21.52 -25.07 -2.21
CA GLN A 280 -22.15 -25.44 -0.94
C GLN A 280 -23.54 -26.07 -1.15
N LYS A 281 -24.38 -25.47 -1.99
CA LYS A 281 -25.72 -26.03 -2.30
C LYS A 281 -25.63 -27.38 -2.98
N GLU A 282 -24.72 -27.57 -3.92
CA GLU A 282 -24.50 -28.85 -4.59
C GLU A 282 -24.02 -29.93 -3.63
N ARG A 283 -23.09 -29.60 -2.72
CA ARG A 283 -22.66 -30.52 -1.65
C ARG A 283 -23.82 -30.92 -0.75
N MET A 284 -24.68 -29.97 -0.37
CA MET A 284 -25.87 -30.26 0.43
C MET A 284 -26.87 -31.14 -0.32
N LYS A 285 -27.15 -30.86 -1.59
CA LYS A 285 -28.00 -31.72 -2.44
C LYS A 285 -27.44 -33.14 -2.57
N LYS A 286 -26.13 -33.30 -2.80
CA LYS A 286 -25.48 -34.63 -2.84
C LYS A 286 -25.65 -35.39 -1.51
N ARG A 287 -25.51 -34.69 -0.38
CA ARG A 287 -25.76 -35.28 0.94
C ARG A 287 -27.21 -35.72 1.12
N GLU A 288 -28.18 -34.90 0.72
CA GLU A 288 -29.61 -35.25 0.78
C GLU A 288 -29.93 -36.49 -0.06
N VAL A 289 -29.40 -36.57 -1.29
CA VAL A 289 -29.57 -37.75 -2.15
C VAL A 289 -28.96 -39.00 -1.51
N ASN A 290 -27.75 -38.90 -0.95
CA ASN A 290 -27.11 -40.02 -0.27
C ASN A 290 -27.87 -40.47 0.98
N LEU A 291 -28.41 -39.52 1.76
CA LEU A 291 -29.25 -39.83 2.93
C LEU A 291 -30.57 -40.50 2.52
N LYS A 292 -31.21 -40.04 1.44
CA LYS A 292 -32.41 -40.69 0.88
C LYS A 292 -32.11 -42.13 0.44
N LYS A 293 -31.01 -42.36 -0.29
CA LYS A 293 -30.57 -43.70 -0.70
C LYS A 293 -30.28 -44.62 0.49
N LYS A 294 -29.70 -44.11 1.58
CA LYS A 294 -29.48 -44.90 2.81
C LYS A 294 -30.80 -45.29 3.48
N LYS A 295 -31.76 -44.35 3.57
CA LYS A 295 -33.09 -44.61 4.16
C LYS A 295 -33.88 -45.67 3.41
N THR A 296 -33.80 -45.72 2.08
CA THR A 296 -34.52 -46.74 1.28
C THR A 296 -33.86 -48.10 1.35
N ARG A 297 -32.53 -48.19 1.51
CA ARG A 297 -31.81 -49.47 1.65
C ARG A 297 -32.09 -50.19 2.98
N GLY A 298 -32.25 -49.46 4.08
CA GLY A 298 -32.55 -50.05 5.40
C GLY A 298 -34.03 -50.38 5.65
N LYS A 299 -34.89 -50.29 4.63
CA LYS A 299 -36.31 -50.68 4.67
C LYS A 299 -36.60 -51.97 3.89
N LYS A 300 -35.58 -52.58 3.30
CA LYS A 300 -35.61 -53.96 2.80
C LYS A 300 -35.01 -54.84 3.89
#